data_AF-A0A382QWD1-F1
#
_entry.id   AF-A0A382QWD1-F1
#
_cell.length_a   1.000
_cell.length_b   1.000
_cell.length_c   1.000
_cell.angle_alpha   90.00
_cell.angle_beta   90.00
_cell.angle_gamma   90.00
#
_symmetry.space_group_name_H-M   'P 1'
#
loop_
_entity.id
_entity.type
_entity.pdbx_description
1 polymer ?
#
loop_
_entity_poly.entity_id
_entity_poly.type
_entity_poly.pdbx_seq_one_letter_code
_entity_poly.pdbx_strand_id
1 'polypeptide(L)'
;GIPEKKYRRRTIIRDSNVLIHSALNAHGIALSAVGIVQEYLDSGTLVRPFELSITAGGFFYLVYPEKSLRKPLVHLFRDWLVEEVRRSEDYHSSKKVL
;
A
#
# COMPACT_ATOMS: atom_id res chain seq x y z
N GLY A 1 28.93 2.04 13.80
CA GLY A 1 27.64 2.72 13.57
C GLY A 1 27.75 3.49 12.26
N ILE A 2 26.68 3.52 11.46
CA ILE A 2 26.67 4.28 10.20
C ILE A 2 26.75 5.77 10.56
N PRO A 3 27.73 6.54 10.05
CA PRO A 3 27.87 7.95 10.35
C PRO A 3 26.65 8.73 9.85
N GLU A 4 26.12 9.63 10.69
CA GLU A 4 24.97 10.46 10.36
C GLU A 4 25.33 11.44 9.23
N LYS A 5 24.80 11.19 8.03
CA LYS A 5 24.99 12.06 6.87
C LYS A 5 23.85 13.09 6.85
N LYS A 6 24.19 14.37 7.02
CA LYS A 6 23.22 15.48 7.00
C LYS A 6 22.72 15.72 5.57
N TYR A 7 21.68 15.02 5.15
CA TYR A 7 21.03 15.26 3.86
C TYR A 7 20.32 16.62 3.86
N ARG A 8 20.42 17.40 2.77
CA ARG A 8 19.54 18.57 2.55
C ARG A 8 18.09 18.05 2.60
N ARG A 9 17.32 18.44 3.61
CA ARG A 9 15.91 18.08 3.73
C ARG A 9 15.16 18.63 2.51
N ARG A 10 14.83 17.75 1.55
CA ARG A 10 13.87 18.01 0.47
C ARG A 10 12.44 17.86 1.02
N THR A 11 11.45 18.19 0.21
CA THR A 11 10.02 18.06 0.51
C THR A 11 9.71 16.69 1.14
N ILE A 12 9.12 16.71 2.34
CA ILE A 12 8.66 15.51 3.03
C ILE A 12 7.15 15.44 2.86
N ILE A 13 6.68 14.40 2.17
CA ILE A 13 5.25 14.15 1.96
C ILE A 13 4.90 12.90 2.77
N ARG A 14 3.95 13.04 3.71
CA ARG A 14 3.52 11.95 4.60
C ARG A 14 2.18 11.33 4.18
N ASP A 15 1.39 12.06 3.41
CA ASP A 15 0.13 11.57 2.89
C ASP A 15 0.36 10.78 1.60
N SER A 16 -0.21 9.58 1.51
CA SER A 16 0.02 8.68 0.38
C SER A 16 -0.60 9.20 -0.92
N ASN A 17 -1.77 9.84 -0.86
CA ASN A 17 -2.43 10.37 -2.05
C ASN A 17 -1.62 11.55 -2.60
N VAL A 18 -1.19 12.47 -1.73
CA VAL A 18 -0.34 13.60 -2.14
C VAL A 18 0.99 13.10 -2.70
N LEU A 19 1.58 12.05 -2.11
CA LEU A 19 2.83 11.45 -2.57
C LEU A 19 2.68 10.87 -3.98
N ILE A 20 1.62 10.08 -4.22
CA ILE A 20 1.34 9.45 -5.52
C ILE A 20 1.07 10.53 -6.58
N HIS A 21 0.22 11.51 -6.30
CA HIS A 21 -0.04 12.60 -7.24
C HIS A 21 1.20 13.45 -7.52
N SER A 22 2.09 13.63 -6.56
CA SER A 22 3.36 14.33 -6.80
C SER A 22 4.23 13.58 -7.80
N ALA A 23 4.32 12.24 -7.70
CA ALA A 23 5.05 11.41 -8.66
C ALA A 23 4.38 11.42 -10.05
N LEU A 24 3.05 11.31 -10.12
CA LEU A 24 2.29 11.40 -11.38
C LEU A 24 2.51 12.74 -12.10
N ASN A 25 2.67 13.83 -11.36
CA ASN A 25 2.94 15.17 -11.90
C ASN A 25 4.45 15.47 -12.04
N ALA A 26 5.30 14.45 -12.12
CA ALA A 26 6.74 14.57 -12.35
C ALA A 26 7.54 15.38 -11.29
N HIS A 27 7.06 15.45 -10.05
CA HIS A 27 7.80 16.12 -8.96
C HIS A 27 8.91 15.25 -8.33
N GLY A 28 9.04 13.98 -8.74
CA GLY A 28 10.11 13.09 -8.28
C GLY A 28 9.73 11.60 -8.29
N ILE A 29 10.46 10.81 -7.50
CA ILE A 29 10.25 9.37 -7.31
C ILE A 29 9.59 9.15 -5.94
N ALA A 30 8.55 8.32 -5.91
CA ALA A 30 7.85 7.93 -4.68
C ALA A 30 8.12 6.47 -4.31
N LEU A 31 8.18 6.21 -3.00
CA LEU A 31 8.11 4.85 -2.45
C LEU A 31 6.67 4.60 -2.00
N SER A 32 5.99 3.64 -2.61
CA SER A 32 4.58 3.32 -2.34
C SER A 32 4.34 1.82 -2.34
N ALA A 33 3.23 1.39 -1.73
CA ALA A 33 2.78 0.00 -1.80
C ALA A 33 2.28 -0.30 -3.21
N VAL A 34 2.78 -1.40 -3.80
CA VAL A 34 2.51 -1.77 -5.20
C VAL A 34 1.00 -1.89 -5.47
N GLY A 35 0.25 -2.52 -4.56
CA GLY A 35 -1.21 -2.67 -4.71
C GLY A 35 -1.98 -1.34 -4.78
N ILE A 36 -1.43 -0.23 -4.26
CA ILE A 36 -2.09 1.09 -4.32
C ILE A 36 -1.87 1.75 -5.70
N VAL A 37 -0.72 1.49 -6.33
CA VAL A 37 -0.33 2.15 -7.60
C VAL A 37 -0.39 1.22 -8.80
N GLN A 38 -0.94 0.01 -8.64
CA GLN A 38 -0.92 -1.04 -9.67
C GLN A 38 -1.57 -0.58 -10.98
N GLU A 39 -2.69 0.14 -10.92
CA GLU A 39 -3.36 0.66 -12.12
C GLU A 39 -2.48 1.63 -12.92
N TYR A 40 -1.68 2.45 -12.22
CA TYR A 40 -0.75 3.38 -12.88
C TYR A 40 0.46 2.66 -13.47
N LEU A 41 0.88 1.55 -12.88
CA LEU A 41 1.92 0.67 -13.43
C LEU A 41 1.41 -0.08 -14.66
N ASP A 42 0.20 -0.66 -14.57
CA ASP A 42 -0.44 -1.41 -15.65
C ASP A 42 -0.71 -0.51 -16.87
N SER A 43 -1.10 0.75 -16.66
CA SER A 43 -1.30 1.73 -17.74
C SER A 43 0.00 2.37 -18.27
N GLY A 44 1.15 2.14 -17.61
CA GLY A 44 2.42 2.76 -17.97
C GLY A 44 2.53 4.25 -17.59
N THR A 45 1.55 4.81 -16.89
CA THR A 45 1.61 6.20 -16.39
C THR A 45 2.67 6.37 -15.31
N LEU A 46 2.90 5.32 -14.51
CA LEU A 46 4.05 5.18 -13.63
C LEU A 46 4.92 4.03 -14.11
N VAL A 47 6.21 4.15 -13.85
CA VAL A 47 7.18 3.06 -14.03
C VAL A 47 7.85 2.75 -12.70
N ARG A 48 8.30 1.50 -12.54
CA ARG A 48 9.10 1.08 -11.40
C ARG A 48 10.59 1.17 -11.77
N PRO A 49 11.34 2.19 -11.32
CA PRO A 49 12.72 2.39 -11.76
C PRO A 49 13.73 1.41 -11.13
N PHE A 50 13.35 0.65 -10.09
CA PHE A 50 14.23 -0.25 -9.37
C PHE A 50 13.56 -1.60 -9.07
N GLU A 51 14.28 -2.69 -9.28
CA GLU A 51 13.85 -4.05 -8.91
C GLU A 51 13.83 -4.30 -7.40
N LEU A 52 14.44 -3.43 -6.60
CA LEU A 52 14.42 -3.54 -5.14
C LEU A 52 13.01 -3.28 -4.61
N SER A 53 12.51 -4.16 -3.75
CA SER A 53 11.26 -3.97 -3.00
C SER A 53 11.48 -4.30 -1.53
N ILE A 54 10.86 -3.54 -0.64
CA ILE A 54 10.86 -3.83 0.80
C ILE A 54 9.53 -4.49 1.13
N THR A 55 9.59 -5.77 1.52
CA THR A 55 8.44 -6.46 2.11
C THR A 55 8.50 -6.25 3.62
N ALA A 56 7.93 -5.14 4.11
CA ALA A 56 7.68 -5.04 5.54
C ALA A 56 6.34 -5.75 5.86
N GLY A 57 6.26 -6.43 6.99
CA GLY A 57 5.08 -7.19 7.39
C GLY A 57 3.88 -6.29 7.69
N GLY A 58 2.67 -6.80 7.38
CA GLY A 58 1.34 -6.31 7.79
C GLY A 58 1.15 -4.80 7.98
N PHE A 59 0.70 -4.09 6.95
CA PHE A 59 0.44 -2.64 7.02
C PHE A 59 -1.02 -2.25 7.30
N PHE A 60 -1.95 -3.21 7.22
CA PHE A 60 -3.39 -2.94 7.37
C PHE A 60 -3.99 -3.84 8.43
N TYR A 61 -4.70 -3.23 9.38
CA TYR A 61 -5.34 -3.90 10.51
C TYR A 61 -6.82 -3.53 10.54
N LEU A 62 -7.67 -4.54 10.70
CA LEU A 62 -9.08 -4.33 11.03
C LEU A 62 -9.21 -4.19 12.54
N VAL A 63 -9.48 -2.97 13.02
CA VAL A 63 -9.53 -2.65 14.46
C VAL A 63 -10.95 -2.30 14.87
N TYR A 64 -11.45 -2.96 15.91
CA TYR A 64 -12.75 -2.69 16.51
C TYR A 64 -12.75 -3.06 18.00
N PRO A 65 -13.57 -2.39 18.84
CA PRO A 65 -13.80 -2.84 20.21
C PRO A 65 -14.37 -4.25 20.22
N GLU A 66 -13.93 -5.11 21.14
CA GLU A 66 -14.37 -6.51 21.22
C GLU A 66 -15.90 -6.66 21.27
N LYS A 67 -16.56 -5.78 22.04
CA LYS A 67 -18.03 -5.74 22.15
C LYS A 67 -18.77 -5.45 20.84
N SER A 68 -18.10 -4.89 19.83
CA SER A 68 -18.72 -4.55 18.54
C SER A 68 -19.18 -5.79 17.77
N LEU A 69 -18.53 -6.95 17.98
CA LEU A 69 -18.93 -8.22 17.35
C LEU A 69 -20.27 -8.76 17.85
N ARG A 70 -20.82 -8.21 18.95
CA ARG A 70 -22.18 -8.55 19.41
C ARG A 70 -23.26 -8.00 18.48
N LYS A 71 -22.94 -7.00 17.64
CA LYS A 71 -23.86 -6.45 16.65
C LYS A 71 -23.82 -7.33 15.40
N PRO A 72 -24.93 -7.97 14.99
CA PRO A 72 -24.94 -8.88 13.84
C PRO A 72 -24.38 -8.25 12.55
N LEU A 73 -24.69 -6.99 12.29
CA LEU A 73 -24.20 -6.28 11.10
C LEU A 73 -22.68 -6.07 11.10
N VAL A 74 -22.07 -5.84 12.28
CA VAL A 74 -20.61 -5.68 12.39
C VAL A 74 -19.93 -7.02 12.16
N HIS A 75 -20.48 -8.10 12.71
CA HIS A 75 -19.96 -9.45 12.50
C HIS A 75 -20.03 -9.84 11.02
N LEU A 76 -21.18 -9.62 10.38
CA LEU A 76 -21.37 -9.90 8.96
C LEU A 76 -20.40 -9.09 8.09
N PHE A 77 -20.24 -7.79 8.36
CA PHE A 77 -19.31 -6.94 7.61
C PHE A 77 -17.85 -7.39 7.79
N ARG A 78 -17.45 -7.77 9.00
CA ARG A 78 -16.09 -8.30 9.26
C ARG A 78 -15.83 -9.54 8.42
N ASP A 79 -16.76 -10.50 8.45
CA ASP A 79 -16.58 -11.78 7.78
C ASP A 79 -16.51 -11.60 6.27
N TRP A 80 -17.43 -10.80 5.72
CA TRP A 80 -17.37 -10.38 4.33
C TRP A 80 -16.03 -9.72 3.99
N LEU A 81 -15.59 -8.72 4.75
CA LEU A 81 -14.36 -7.97 4.46
C LEU A 81 -13.12 -8.88 4.47
N VAL A 82 -13.04 -9.82 5.42
CA VAL A 82 -11.94 -10.79 5.48
C VAL A 82 -11.96 -11.73 4.27
N GLU A 83 -13.14 -12.16 3.82
CA GLU A 83 -13.30 -12.97 2.61
C GLU A 83 -12.89 -12.21 1.34
N GLU A 84 -13.27 -10.94 1.23
CA GLU A 84 -12.85 -10.05 0.13
C GLU A 84 -11.32 -9.88 0.08
N VAL A 85 -10.69 -9.71 1.24
CA VAL A 85 -9.22 -9.58 1.32
C VAL A 85 -8.55 -10.87 0.86
N ARG A 86 -9.01 -12.05 1.33
CA ARG A 86 -8.46 -13.35 0.87
C ARG A 86 -8.57 -13.51 -0.63
N ARG A 87 -9.74 -13.20 -1.21
CA ARG A 87 -9.97 -13.26 -2.65
C ARG A 87 -9.04 -12.32 -3.44
N SER A 88 -8.67 -11.19 -2.84
CA SER A 88 -7.76 -10.19 -3.44
C SER A 88 -6.28 -10.58 -3.32
N GLU A 89 -5.89 -11.29 -2.26
CA GLU A 89 -4.54 -11.85 -2.08
C GLU A 89 -4.26 -12.99 -3.07
N ASP A 90 -5.22 -13.88 -3.27
CA ASP A 90 -5.13 -14.98 -4.25
C ASP A 90 -4.92 -14.46 -5.69
N TYR A 91 -5.55 -13.32 -6.00
CA TYR A 91 -5.38 -12.63 -7.28
C TYR A 91 -3.95 -12.08 -7.48
N HIS A 92 -3.35 -11.50 -6.43
CA HIS A 92 -1.98 -10.97 -6.50
C HIS A 92 -0.92 -12.08 -6.50
N SER A 93 -1.18 -13.23 -5.88
CA SER A 93 -0.30 -14.41 -5.93
C SER A 93 -0.23 -15.01 -7.34
N SER A 94 -1.35 -15.02 -8.07
CA SER A 94 -1.44 -15.58 -9.42
C SER A 94 -0.74 -14.74 -10.50
N LYS A 95 -0.73 -13.40 -10.38
CA LYS A 95 0.00 -12.49 -11.29
C LYS A 95 1.53 -12.49 -11.09
N LYS A 96 2.03 -13.07 -9.99
CA LYS A 96 3.47 -13.14 -9.68
C LYS A 96 4.20 -14.27 -10.42
N VAL A 97 3.47 -15.09 -11.20
CA VAL A 97 3.95 -16.31 -11.88
C VAL A 97 4.17 -16.11 -13.39
N LEU A 98 4.07 -14.88 -13.91
CA LEU A 98 4.38 -14.55 -15.31
C LEU A 98 5.48 -13.51 -15.41
#